data_AF-A0A7X3MHC3-F1
#
_entry.id   AF-A0A7X3MHC3-F1
#
_cell.length_a   1.000
_cell.length_b   1.000
_cell.length_c   1.000
_cell.angle_alpha   90.00
_cell.angle_beta   90.00
_cell.angle_gamma   90.00
#
_symmetry.space_group_name_H-M   'P 1'
#
loop_
_entity.id
_entity.type
_entity.pdbx_description
1 polymer ?
#
loop_
_entity_poly.entity_id
_entity_poly.type
_entity_poly.pdbx_seq_one_letter_code
_entity_poly.pdbx_strand_id
1 'polypeptide(L)'
;MRETEKQMRDILRQDVQVSDVVNQRLCDTYKILERKQETSGKRKHFGKNLHVAAAVAAVVCLAVPSMVYASVKTGLFEGMFGNSTKESWDVIHKEVDNGKGGKTPVDIPSKEFVPVDEEKADEQIGQWVMDEPIVKQLGEHTLTIESFVYDSSGAVMYYTLERKGGVTALEASEDTNVAKGAMFTDDVDFRFSVECGGREDAGFIFAGENTYVDMERSTEELFYCTSYMLWSDILKEGDIPKLVIQKYPDTLEEIYKLAPDTTNMSKEEAGDEALWKEYEEAMAKVQTETIDLSDKGQIPVKKIDMGANGCLAYSPIAIRVDMSKGMGLSKDEAQDPYHMKHLEIKYKDGSSYIVSDSEDLIENSGYVLGADVWYKTVFNRLVDTDEIAQIIVNDVSFPVE
;
A
#
# COMPACT_ATOMS: atom_id res chain seq x y z
N MET A 1 37.25 23.38 -27.42
CA MET A 1 37.36 24.05 -26.10
C MET A 1 36.68 25.42 -26.05
N ARG A 2 36.97 26.38 -26.94
CA ARG A 2 36.30 27.70 -26.89
C ARG A 2 34.80 27.68 -27.20
N GLU A 3 34.33 26.77 -28.05
CA GLU A 3 32.90 26.66 -28.36
C GLU A 3 32.07 26.05 -27.21
N THR A 4 32.64 25.09 -26.49
CA THR A 4 32.00 24.40 -25.36
C THR A 4 31.82 25.34 -24.16
N GLU A 5 32.80 26.22 -23.91
CA GLU A 5 32.71 27.24 -22.86
C GLU A 5 31.69 28.34 -23.21
N LYS A 6 31.53 28.65 -24.50
CA LYS A 6 30.53 29.61 -24.98
C LYS A 6 29.11 29.04 -24.85
N GLN A 7 28.90 27.77 -25.22
CA GLN A 7 27.63 27.07 -25.03
C GLN A 7 27.22 26.97 -23.56
N MET A 8 28.15 26.65 -22.65
CA MET A 8 27.87 26.65 -21.21
C MET A 8 27.50 28.05 -20.68
N ARG A 9 28.19 29.10 -21.14
CA ARG A 9 27.84 30.49 -20.77
C ARG A 9 26.47 30.90 -21.30
N ASP A 10 26.09 30.44 -22.49
CA ASP A 10 24.80 30.77 -23.08
C ASP A 10 23.65 30.03 -22.38
N ILE A 11 23.85 28.77 -21.95
CA ILE A 11 22.87 28.02 -21.13
C ILE A 11 22.69 28.67 -19.75
N LEU A 12 23.79 29.06 -19.09
CA LEU A 12 23.75 29.70 -17.77
C LEU A 12 23.24 31.16 -17.81
N ARG A 13 23.09 31.75 -18.99
CA ARG A 13 22.53 33.09 -19.21
C ARG A 13 21.06 33.07 -19.58
N GLN A 14 20.46 31.90 -19.79
CA GLN A 14 19.03 31.80 -19.99
C GLN A 14 18.34 32.14 -18.67
N ASP A 15 17.45 33.13 -18.70
CA ASP A 15 16.57 33.43 -17.58
C ASP A 15 15.71 32.19 -17.34
N VAL A 16 16.05 31.43 -16.29
CA VAL A 16 15.22 30.32 -15.82
C VAL A 16 13.92 30.95 -15.34
N GLN A 17 12.82 30.69 -16.07
CA GLN A 17 11.49 31.08 -15.61
C GLN A 17 11.09 30.16 -14.46
N VAL A 18 11.54 30.55 -13.27
CA VAL A 18 11.04 30.01 -12.01
C VAL A 18 9.67 30.65 -11.76
N SER A 19 8.63 29.84 -11.60
CA SER A 19 7.29 30.37 -11.31
C SER A 19 7.33 31.25 -10.05
N ASP A 20 6.48 32.27 -10.00
CA ASP A 20 6.43 33.19 -8.85
C ASP A 20 6.23 32.45 -7.53
N VAL A 21 5.47 31.34 -7.56
CA VAL A 21 5.26 30.45 -6.40
C VAL A 21 6.57 29.80 -5.93
N VAL A 22 7.38 29.28 -6.86
CA VAL A 22 8.67 28.66 -6.52
C VAL A 22 9.67 29.71 -6.04
N ASN A 23 9.68 30.90 -6.65
CA ASN A 23 10.53 32.02 -6.22
C ASN A 23 10.15 32.54 -4.83
N GLN A 24 8.85 32.62 -4.52
CA GLN A 24 8.36 33.04 -3.22
C GLN A 24 8.70 32.00 -2.14
N ARG A 25 8.55 30.70 -2.44
CA ARG A 25 8.94 29.59 -1.56
C ARG A 25 10.45 29.54 -1.29
N LEU A 26 11.28 29.79 -2.30
CA LEU A 26 12.73 29.92 -2.13
C LEU A 26 13.06 31.11 -1.22
N CYS A 27 12.47 32.29 -1.48
CA CYS A 27 12.67 33.48 -0.66
C CYS A 27 12.30 33.25 0.81
N ASP A 28 11.17 32.60 1.09
CA ASP A 28 10.71 32.36 2.45
C ASP A 28 11.58 31.33 3.17
N THR A 29 12.07 30.31 2.46
CA THR A 29 13.05 29.35 2.97
C THR A 29 14.37 30.04 3.35
N TYR A 30 14.90 30.92 2.51
CA TYR A 30 16.11 31.67 2.82
C TYR A 30 15.94 32.61 4.02
N LYS A 31 14.78 33.28 4.16
CA LYS A 31 14.48 34.12 5.34
C LYS A 31 14.40 33.33 6.65
N ILE A 32 13.94 32.08 6.60
CA ILE A 32 13.90 31.19 7.77
C ILE A 32 15.32 30.76 8.16
N LEU A 33 16.16 30.44 7.16
CA LEU A 33 17.57 30.08 7.38
C LEU A 33 18.39 31.26 7.93
N GLU A 34 18.19 32.47 7.42
CA GLU A 34 18.81 33.68 7.97
C GLU A 34 18.40 33.92 9.42
N ARG A 35 17.09 33.85 9.73
CA ARG A 35 16.60 34.00 11.11
C ARG A 35 17.18 32.96 12.06
N LYS A 36 17.36 31.71 11.61
CA LYS A 36 18.01 30.63 12.39
C LYS A 36 19.53 30.83 12.56
N GLN A 37 20.21 31.44 11.59
CA GLN A 37 21.62 31.82 11.75
C GLN A 37 21.81 33.00 12.72
N GLU A 38 20.88 33.96 12.73
CA GLU A 38 20.90 35.08 13.67
C GLU A 38 20.67 34.63 15.12
N THR A 39 19.81 33.63 15.35
CA THR A 39 19.53 33.09 16.70
C THR A 39 20.60 32.15 17.24
N SER A 40 21.39 31.49 16.39
CA SER A 40 22.39 30.50 16.80
C SER A 40 23.81 31.06 17.02
N GLY A 41 24.05 32.32 16.66
CA GLY A 41 25.27 33.07 17.03
C GLY A 41 26.61 32.53 16.50
N LYS A 42 26.62 31.52 15.61
CA LYS A 42 27.85 30.91 15.07
C LYS A 42 27.90 31.01 13.54
N ARG A 43 28.61 32.02 13.02
CA ARG A 43 29.02 32.06 11.60
C ARG A 43 30.05 30.94 11.34
N LYS A 44 29.63 29.81 10.78
CA LYS A 44 30.55 28.83 10.19
C LYS A 44 30.78 29.17 8.72
N HIS A 45 32.00 29.58 8.41
CA HIS A 45 32.48 29.77 7.04
C HIS A 45 32.66 28.38 6.40
N PHE A 46 31.77 27.99 5.48
CA PHE A 46 31.96 26.75 4.72
C PHE A 46 32.94 27.02 3.57
N GLY A 47 34.13 26.45 3.68
CA GLY A 47 35.13 26.43 2.62
C GLY A 47 34.66 25.61 1.42
N LYS A 48 35.05 26.06 0.23
CA LYS A 48 34.74 25.52 -1.10
C LYS A 48 34.99 24.00 -1.18
N ASN A 49 33.93 23.19 -1.10
CA ASN A 49 33.85 21.82 -1.63
C ASN A 49 32.37 21.50 -1.86
N LEU A 50 31.81 22.04 -2.95
CA LEU A 50 30.38 22.08 -3.24
C LEU A 50 29.75 20.73 -3.65
N HIS A 51 30.55 19.67 -3.85
CA HIS A 51 30.06 18.41 -4.42
C HIS A 51 29.67 17.33 -3.40
N VAL A 52 30.03 17.48 -2.12
CA VAL A 52 29.67 16.52 -1.06
C VAL A 52 28.47 17.01 -0.23
N ALA A 53 28.06 18.26 -0.40
CA ALA A 53 26.93 18.86 0.33
C ALA A 53 25.55 18.56 -0.29
N ALA A 54 25.47 18.15 -1.56
CA ALA A 54 24.19 17.91 -2.24
C ALA A 54 23.47 16.63 -1.77
N ALA A 55 24.22 15.56 -1.47
CA ALA A 55 23.63 14.30 -1.00
C ALA A 55 23.12 14.38 0.46
N VAL A 56 23.79 15.16 1.31
CA VAL A 56 23.37 15.35 2.72
C VAL A 56 22.27 16.42 2.84
N ALA A 57 22.20 17.39 1.92
CA ALA A 57 21.12 18.37 1.89
C ALA A 57 19.76 17.75 1.52
N ALA A 58 19.73 16.71 0.68
CA ALA A 58 18.50 15.96 0.40
C ALA A 58 17.94 15.26 1.66
N VAL A 59 18.82 14.70 2.49
CA VAL A 59 18.44 14.02 3.74
C VAL A 59 18.04 15.00 4.86
N VAL A 60 18.61 16.20 4.89
CA VAL A 60 18.30 17.21 5.93
C VAL A 60 17.10 18.10 5.59
N CYS A 61 16.70 18.21 4.32
CA CYS A 61 15.48 18.94 3.93
C CYS A 61 14.17 18.22 4.30
N LEU A 62 14.22 16.93 4.66
CA LEU A 62 13.06 16.14 5.10
C LEU A 62 12.69 16.35 6.57
N ALA A 63 13.47 17.14 7.33
CA ALA A 63 13.24 17.39 8.76
C ALA A 63 12.73 18.82 9.05
N VAL A 64 11.65 19.25 8.40
CA VAL A 64 10.97 20.52 8.73
C VAL A 64 9.46 20.29 8.97
N PRO A 65 8.92 20.50 10.18
CA PRO A 65 7.81 19.66 10.69
C PRO A 65 6.39 20.25 10.51
N SER A 66 6.04 20.91 9.40
CA SER A 66 4.61 21.27 9.18
C SER A 66 4.27 21.97 7.85
N MET A 67 5.15 22.81 7.31
CA MET A 67 4.75 23.70 6.19
C MET A 67 5.17 23.19 4.81
N VAL A 68 6.00 22.14 4.76
CA VAL A 68 6.43 21.47 3.51
C VAL A 68 5.38 20.45 3.03
N TYR A 69 4.56 19.91 3.93
CA TYR A 69 3.70 18.75 3.61
C TYR A 69 2.54 19.04 2.65
N ALA A 70 2.05 20.29 2.59
CA ALA A 70 1.03 20.67 1.60
C ALA A 70 1.53 20.58 0.14
N SER A 71 2.85 20.57 -0.12
CA SER A 71 3.41 20.27 -1.44
C SER A 71 3.87 18.82 -1.61
N VAL A 72 3.79 18.00 -0.56
CA VAL A 72 4.13 16.56 -0.58
C VAL A 72 2.91 15.72 -0.97
N LYS A 73 1.68 16.23 -0.76
CA LYS A 73 0.45 15.54 -1.20
C LYS A 73 0.24 15.46 -2.71
N THR A 74 0.91 16.30 -3.50
CA THR A 74 0.78 16.29 -4.96
C THR A 74 1.29 14.96 -5.52
N GLY A 75 0.38 14.16 -6.09
CA GLY A 75 0.67 12.83 -6.62
C GLY A 75 0.53 11.67 -5.62
N LEU A 76 0.18 11.92 -4.34
CA LEU A 76 -0.05 10.84 -3.37
C LEU A 76 -1.34 10.09 -3.65
N PHE A 77 -2.44 10.82 -3.84
CA PHE A 77 -3.72 10.23 -4.21
C PHE A 77 -3.62 9.57 -5.58
N GLU A 78 -2.85 10.16 -6.50
CA GLU A 78 -2.54 9.55 -7.79
C GLU A 78 -1.82 8.20 -7.61
N GLY A 79 -0.81 8.12 -6.74
CA GLY A 79 -0.14 6.87 -6.40
C GLY A 79 -1.09 5.82 -5.79
N MET A 80 -1.99 6.22 -4.89
CA MET A 80 -2.91 5.31 -4.19
C MET A 80 -4.11 4.86 -5.05
N PHE A 81 -4.69 5.76 -5.84
CA PHE A 81 -6.02 5.59 -6.44
C PHE A 81 -6.10 5.99 -7.93
N GLY A 82 -5.10 6.71 -8.43
CA GLY A 82 -5.09 7.21 -9.80
C GLY A 82 -4.55 6.20 -10.82
N ASN A 83 -4.53 6.62 -12.08
CA ASN A 83 -4.21 5.81 -13.25
C ASN A 83 -3.18 6.42 -14.21
N SER A 84 -2.54 7.54 -13.86
CA SER A 84 -1.56 8.22 -14.70
C SER A 84 -0.41 7.30 -15.14
N THR A 85 -0.08 6.31 -14.32
CA THR A 85 0.97 5.30 -14.55
C THR A 85 0.49 3.87 -14.27
N LYS A 86 -0.80 3.67 -13.98
CA LYS A 86 -1.39 2.33 -13.80
C LYS A 86 -2.22 1.98 -15.02
N GLU A 87 -1.84 0.91 -15.70
CA GLU A 87 -2.53 0.49 -16.91
C GLU A 87 -3.74 -0.39 -16.59
N SER A 88 -4.88 -0.06 -17.21
CA SER A 88 -6.06 -0.91 -17.24
C SER A 88 -5.86 -2.07 -18.22
N TRP A 89 -6.54 -3.19 -18.00
CA TRP A 89 -6.53 -4.33 -18.92
C TRP A 89 -7.91 -4.94 -19.11
N ASP A 90 -8.14 -5.46 -20.32
CA ASP A 90 -9.29 -6.32 -20.65
C ASP A 90 -9.07 -7.73 -20.11
N VAL A 91 -10.10 -8.58 -20.20
CA VAL A 91 -10.00 -10.00 -19.81
C VAL A 91 -8.81 -10.68 -20.50
N ILE A 92 -7.95 -11.33 -19.70
CA ILE A 92 -6.76 -12.03 -20.21
C ILE A 92 -7.02 -13.53 -20.19
N HIS A 93 -7.01 -14.14 -21.37
CA HIS A 93 -7.13 -15.58 -21.54
C HIS A 93 -5.74 -16.23 -21.59
N LYS A 94 -5.42 -17.12 -20.65
CA LYS A 94 -4.13 -17.83 -20.66
C LYS A 94 -4.23 -19.28 -20.20
N GLU A 95 -3.20 -20.06 -20.50
CA GLU A 95 -3.07 -21.46 -20.08
C GLU A 95 -1.97 -21.55 -19.01
N VAL A 96 -2.33 -22.01 -17.81
CA VAL A 96 -1.38 -22.18 -16.70
C VAL A 96 -1.05 -23.66 -16.50
N ASP A 97 0.18 -23.96 -16.08
CA ASP A 97 0.56 -25.32 -15.69
C ASP A 97 -0.25 -25.75 -14.46
N ASN A 98 -0.88 -26.93 -14.53
CA ASN A 98 -1.71 -27.45 -13.46
C ASN A 98 -0.92 -28.27 -12.41
N GLY A 99 0.40 -28.33 -12.53
CA GLY A 99 1.29 -29.09 -11.65
C GLY A 99 1.15 -30.61 -11.81
N LYS A 100 0.37 -31.09 -12.79
CA LYS A 100 0.08 -32.50 -13.07
C LYS A 100 0.49 -32.92 -14.48
N GLY A 101 1.38 -32.15 -15.11
CA GLY A 101 1.90 -32.41 -16.46
C GLY A 101 0.96 -31.98 -17.58
N GLY A 102 0.02 -31.07 -17.31
CA GLY A 102 -0.88 -30.47 -18.29
C GLY A 102 -1.08 -28.98 -18.06
N LYS A 103 -1.87 -28.35 -18.93
CA LYS A 103 -2.27 -26.95 -18.79
C LYS A 103 -3.77 -26.82 -18.53
N THR A 104 -4.16 -25.73 -17.90
CA THR A 104 -5.56 -25.38 -17.65
C THR A 104 -5.82 -23.95 -18.11
N PRO A 105 -6.89 -23.73 -18.89
CA PRO A 105 -7.32 -22.39 -19.26
C PRO A 105 -7.75 -21.63 -18.00
N VAL A 106 -7.26 -20.41 -17.87
CA VAL A 106 -7.60 -19.48 -16.81
C VAL A 106 -7.88 -18.13 -17.46
N ASP A 107 -9.02 -17.57 -17.07
CA ASP A 107 -9.40 -16.21 -17.40
C ASP A 107 -9.05 -15.32 -16.22
N ILE A 108 -8.24 -14.29 -16.46
CA ILE A 108 -8.00 -13.23 -15.50
C ILE A 108 -9.00 -12.12 -15.80
N PRO A 109 -9.82 -11.71 -14.82
CA PRO A 109 -10.77 -10.61 -15.00
C PRO A 109 -10.12 -9.32 -15.47
N SER A 110 -10.89 -8.51 -16.19
CA SER A 110 -10.54 -7.14 -16.54
C SER A 110 -10.38 -6.27 -15.29
N LYS A 111 -9.52 -5.26 -15.37
CA LYS A 111 -9.34 -4.25 -14.33
C LYS A 111 -9.18 -2.88 -14.95
N GLU A 112 -9.91 -1.92 -14.42
CA GLU A 112 -9.87 -0.52 -14.81
C GLU A 112 -9.30 0.33 -13.67
N PHE A 113 -8.27 1.11 -13.97
CA PHE A 113 -7.84 2.25 -13.17
C PHE A 113 -8.35 3.55 -13.79
N VAL A 114 -8.84 4.47 -12.96
CA VAL A 114 -9.38 5.76 -13.40
C VAL A 114 -8.59 6.93 -12.81
N PRO A 115 -8.67 8.11 -13.42
CA PRO A 115 -8.05 9.30 -12.85
C PRO A 115 -8.65 9.60 -11.47
N VAL A 116 -7.82 10.11 -10.57
CA VAL A 116 -8.28 10.63 -9.28
C VAL A 116 -8.37 12.15 -9.32
N ASP A 117 -9.44 12.69 -8.74
CA ASP A 117 -9.53 14.11 -8.43
C ASP A 117 -8.85 14.33 -7.07
N GLU A 118 -7.62 14.88 -7.08
CA GLU A 118 -6.83 15.06 -5.85
C GLU A 118 -7.47 16.05 -4.87
N GLU A 119 -8.16 17.08 -5.35
CA GLU A 119 -8.83 18.07 -4.49
C GLU A 119 -9.99 17.40 -3.75
N LYS A 120 -10.83 16.68 -4.51
CA LYS A 120 -11.93 15.90 -3.94
C LYS A 120 -11.45 14.78 -3.01
N ALA A 121 -10.33 14.14 -3.34
CA ALA A 121 -9.72 13.12 -2.48
C ALA A 121 -9.22 13.71 -1.15
N ASP A 122 -8.59 14.88 -1.18
CA ASP A 122 -8.16 15.58 0.03
C ASP A 122 -9.35 16.03 0.88
N GLU A 123 -10.43 16.52 0.26
CA GLU A 123 -11.67 16.87 0.95
C GLU A 123 -12.29 15.66 1.66
N GLN A 124 -12.33 14.49 1.00
CA GLN A 124 -12.97 13.28 1.54
C GLN A 124 -12.13 12.59 2.61
N ILE A 125 -10.85 12.36 2.34
CA ILE A 125 -9.99 11.53 3.21
C ILE A 125 -8.72 12.22 3.70
N GLY A 126 -8.40 13.41 3.19
CA GLY A 126 -7.11 14.07 3.44
C GLY A 126 -6.80 14.37 4.91
N GLN A 127 -7.83 14.53 5.75
CA GLN A 127 -7.65 14.70 7.20
C GLN A 127 -7.25 13.40 7.93
N TRP A 128 -7.48 12.23 7.32
CA TRP A 128 -7.21 10.90 7.85
C TRP A 128 -5.89 10.30 7.32
N VAL A 129 -5.29 10.93 6.32
CA VAL A 129 -4.02 10.52 5.71
C VAL A 129 -2.86 10.92 6.61
N MET A 130 -1.92 10.01 6.83
CA MET A 130 -0.65 10.23 7.54
C MET A 130 0.00 11.57 7.14
N ASP A 131 0.59 12.28 8.11
CA ASP A 131 1.20 13.62 7.90
C ASP A 131 2.70 13.60 7.56
N GLU A 132 3.44 12.60 8.02
CA GLU A 132 4.88 12.54 7.84
C GLU A 132 5.30 11.15 7.37
N PRO A 133 6.17 11.05 6.34
CA PRO A 133 6.62 9.76 5.87
C PRO A 133 7.47 9.04 6.91
N ILE A 134 7.38 7.72 6.95
CA ILE A 134 8.20 6.87 7.81
C ILE A 134 9.35 6.28 6.99
N VAL A 135 10.58 6.63 7.35
CA VAL A 135 11.79 6.13 6.67
C VAL A 135 12.52 5.13 7.55
N LYS A 136 12.85 3.96 7.00
CA LYS A 136 13.60 2.89 7.69
C LYS A 136 14.66 2.27 6.79
N GLN A 137 15.88 2.20 7.30
CA GLN A 137 16.95 1.41 6.71
C GLN A 137 16.79 -0.06 7.12
N LEU A 138 16.66 -0.95 6.14
CA LEU A 138 16.47 -2.39 6.27
C LEU A 138 17.53 -3.11 5.46
N GLY A 139 18.61 -3.54 6.12
CA GLY A 139 19.79 -4.02 5.42
C GLY A 139 20.34 -2.96 4.45
N GLU A 140 20.45 -3.31 3.17
CA GLU A 140 20.85 -2.39 2.09
C GLU A 140 19.68 -1.61 1.47
N HIS A 141 18.44 -1.91 1.86
CA HIS A 141 17.26 -1.25 1.34
C HIS A 141 16.82 -0.09 2.24
N THR A 142 16.23 0.93 1.62
CA THR A 142 15.51 2.00 2.31
C THR A 142 14.03 1.84 2.01
N LEU A 143 13.23 1.59 3.05
CA LEU A 143 11.77 1.64 3.00
C LEU A 143 11.32 3.05 3.38
N THR A 144 10.50 3.67 2.54
CA THR A 144 9.81 4.92 2.88
C THR A 144 8.32 4.72 2.74
N ILE A 145 7.59 4.69 3.85
CA ILE A 145 6.12 4.79 3.81
C ILE A 145 5.79 6.25 3.54
N GLU A 146 5.32 6.55 2.33
CA GLU A 146 5.03 7.92 1.88
C GLU A 146 3.66 8.37 2.39
N SER A 147 2.69 7.45 2.38
CA SER A 147 1.31 7.72 2.79
C SER A 147 0.66 6.46 3.33
N PHE A 148 -0.22 6.64 4.31
CA PHE A 148 -1.05 5.58 4.86
C PHE A 148 -2.41 6.16 5.25
N VAL A 149 -3.47 5.44 4.88
CA VAL A 149 -4.84 5.76 5.27
C VAL A 149 -5.61 4.47 5.49
N TYR A 150 -6.50 4.46 6.48
CA TYR A 150 -7.21 3.25 6.87
C TYR A 150 -8.59 3.53 7.44
N ASP A 151 -9.44 2.52 7.37
CA ASP A 151 -10.73 2.45 8.06
C ASP A 151 -10.80 1.17 8.91
N SER A 152 -11.99 0.83 9.40
CA SER A 152 -12.18 -0.39 10.19
C SER A 152 -12.19 -1.71 9.39
N SER A 153 -12.17 -1.66 8.06
CA SER A 153 -12.18 -2.81 7.13
C SER A 153 -10.82 -3.08 6.48
N GLY A 154 -10.07 -2.03 6.14
CA GLY A 154 -8.80 -2.15 5.45
C GLY A 154 -8.00 -0.85 5.42
N ALA A 155 -6.98 -0.82 4.57
CA ALA A 155 -6.08 0.30 4.40
C ALA A 155 -5.52 0.38 2.97
N VAL A 156 -4.97 1.54 2.64
CA VAL A 156 -4.12 1.73 1.46
C VAL A 156 -2.81 2.37 1.93
N MET A 157 -1.70 1.75 1.56
CA MET A 157 -0.35 2.22 1.87
C MET A 157 0.39 2.50 0.57
N TYR A 158 0.90 3.73 0.42
CA TYR A 158 1.80 4.08 -0.66
C TYR A 158 3.22 4.21 -0.11
N TYR A 159 4.16 3.50 -0.70
CA TYR A 159 5.52 3.44 -0.21
C TYR A 159 6.53 3.29 -1.34
N THR A 160 7.79 3.61 -1.04
CA THR A 160 8.91 3.32 -1.92
C THR A 160 9.88 2.35 -1.26
N LEU A 161 10.53 1.55 -2.11
CA LEU A 161 11.61 0.67 -1.70
C LEU A 161 12.82 0.91 -2.60
N GLU A 162 13.89 1.41 -2.01
CA GLU A 162 15.12 1.78 -2.71
C GLU A 162 16.26 0.84 -2.33
N ARG A 163 17.05 0.40 -3.30
CA ARG A 163 18.35 -0.24 -3.04
C ARG A 163 19.32 0.04 -4.18
N LYS A 164 20.49 0.56 -3.83
CA LYS A 164 21.59 0.71 -4.79
C LYS A 164 22.04 -0.65 -5.31
N GLY A 165 22.15 -0.79 -6.62
CA GLY A 165 22.44 -2.07 -7.28
C GLY A 165 21.22 -2.97 -7.45
N GLY A 166 20.01 -2.47 -7.22
CA GLY A 166 18.74 -3.12 -7.54
C GLY A 166 17.92 -3.52 -6.31
N VAL A 167 16.60 -3.35 -6.37
CA VAL A 167 15.66 -3.83 -5.35
C VAL A 167 15.57 -5.35 -5.43
N THR A 168 16.02 -6.04 -4.38
CA THR A 168 15.98 -7.51 -4.28
C THR A 168 14.91 -8.04 -3.33
N ALA A 169 14.26 -7.18 -2.54
CA ALA A 169 13.36 -7.65 -1.49
C ALA A 169 11.99 -8.05 -1.99
N LEU A 170 11.59 -7.56 -3.17
CA LEU A 170 10.30 -7.85 -3.78
C LEU A 170 10.52 -8.38 -5.20
N GLU A 171 9.88 -9.50 -5.51
CA GLU A 171 9.67 -9.94 -6.88
C GLU A 171 8.48 -9.17 -7.45
N ALA A 172 8.71 -8.39 -8.50
CA ALA A 172 7.72 -7.54 -9.13
C ALA A 172 7.86 -7.52 -10.65
N SER A 173 6.73 -7.60 -11.34
CA SER A 173 6.59 -7.50 -12.79
C SER A 173 5.14 -7.13 -13.18
N GLU A 174 4.89 -6.88 -14.46
CA GLU A 174 3.53 -6.76 -14.98
C GLU A 174 2.71 -8.03 -14.68
N ASP A 175 3.31 -9.21 -14.81
CA ASP A 175 2.64 -10.48 -14.50
C ASP A 175 2.25 -10.60 -13.01
N THR A 176 3.10 -10.13 -12.09
CA THR A 176 2.73 -10.13 -10.66
C THR A 176 1.61 -9.15 -10.38
N ASN A 177 1.62 -7.95 -10.99
CA ASN A 177 0.57 -6.94 -10.84
C ASN A 177 -0.81 -7.44 -11.33
N VAL A 178 -0.82 -8.21 -12.42
CA VAL A 178 -2.03 -8.85 -12.96
C VAL A 178 -2.49 -10.03 -12.09
N ALA A 179 -1.56 -10.70 -11.39
CA ALA A 179 -1.84 -11.88 -10.58
C ALA A 179 -2.09 -11.56 -9.09
N LYS A 180 -1.08 -11.75 -8.22
CA LYS A 180 -1.20 -11.70 -6.75
C LYS A 180 -0.52 -10.49 -6.10
N GLY A 181 0.01 -9.57 -6.91
CA GLY A 181 0.87 -8.49 -6.45
C GLY A 181 2.32 -8.94 -6.26
N ALA A 182 3.18 -7.97 -5.97
CA ALA A 182 4.58 -8.19 -5.65
C ALA A 182 4.74 -8.94 -4.32
N MET A 183 5.71 -9.85 -4.28
CA MET A 183 5.92 -10.77 -3.15
C MET A 183 7.33 -10.63 -2.60
N PHE A 184 7.50 -10.82 -1.30
CA PHE A 184 8.85 -10.89 -0.71
C PHE A 184 9.64 -12.05 -1.31
N THR A 185 10.90 -11.79 -1.64
CA THR A 185 11.86 -12.85 -1.95
C THR A 185 12.36 -13.51 -0.66
N ASP A 186 13.05 -14.64 -0.79
CA ASP A 186 13.73 -15.27 0.34
C ASP A 186 15.20 -14.82 0.47
N ASP A 187 15.72 -14.04 -0.49
CA ASP A 187 17.06 -13.43 -0.47
C ASP A 187 17.06 -12.09 0.29
N VAL A 188 16.44 -12.08 1.46
CA VAL A 188 16.38 -10.93 2.37
C VAL A 188 16.50 -11.36 3.82
N ASP A 189 17.08 -10.49 4.62
CA ASP A 189 17.18 -10.61 6.08
C ASP A 189 16.10 -9.79 6.80
N PHE A 190 15.06 -9.34 6.10
CA PHE A 190 13.93 -8.62 6.71
C PHE A 190 12.60 -8.91 6.02
N ARG A 191 11.51 -8.72 6.78
CA ARG A 191 10.16 -8.54 6.24
C ARG A 191 9.47 -7.41 6.98
N PHE A 192 8.49 -6.79 6.33
CA PHE A 192 7.56 -5.91 7.02
C PHE A 192 6.13 -6.30 6.71
N SER A 193 5.24 -5.94 7.62
CA SER A 193 3.80 -6.19 7.52
C SER A 193 3.05 -5.11 8.29
N VAL A 194 1.73 -5.04 8.10
CA VAL A 194 0.87 -4.16 8.87
C VAL A 194 -0.02 -4.99 9.79
N GLU A 195 0.03 -4.68 11.08
CA GLU A 195 -0.64 -5.44 12.14
C GLU A 195 -1.31 -4.49 13.13
N CYS A 196 -2.34 -4.97 13.84
CA CYS A 196 -2.94 -4.30 14.98
C CYS A 196 -3.07 -5.28 16.16
N GLY A 197 -2.77 -4.80 17.37
CA GLY A 197 -2.57 -5.66 18.55
C GLY A 197 -1.24 -6.41 18.53
N GLY A 198 -0.85 -7.00 19.65
CA GLY A 198 0.31 -7.90 19.72
C GLY A 198 -0.02 -9.29 19.22
N ARG A 199 0.95 -10.00 18.61
CA ARG A 199 0.76 -11.36 18.08
C ARG A 199 0.32 -12.40 19.12
N GLU A 200 0.58 -12.16 20.40
CA GLU A 200 0.14 -13.01 21.52
C GLU A 200 -1.23 -12.60 22.07
N ASP A 201 -1.80 -11.48 21.62
CA ASP A 201 -3.08 -10.99 22.09
C ASP A 201 -4.22 -11.75 21.39
N ALA A 202 -5.25 -12.12 22.16
CA ALA A 202 -6.46 -12.73 21.63
C ALA A 202 -7.22 -11.84 20.61
N GLY A 203 -6.81 -10.59 20.44
CA GLY A 203 -7.33 -9.63 19.47
C GLY A 203 -6.31 -9.23 18.41
N PHE A 204 -5.31 -10.06 18.12
CA PHE A 204 -4.38 -9.83 17.03
C PHE A 204 -5.10 -9.76 15.68
N ILE A 205 -4.83 -8.70 14.92
CA ILE A 205 -5.38 -8.46 13.59
C ILE A 205 -4.21 -8.23 12.64
N PHE A 206 -4.02 -9.14 11.68
CA PHE A 206 -3.09 -8.94 10.57
C PHE A 206 -3.81 -8.32 9.36
N ALA A 207 -3.05 -7.62 8.51
CA ALA A 207 -3.45 -7.25 7.15
C ALA A 207 -3.13 -8.38 6.16
N GLY A 208 -4.14 -8.83 5.42
CA GLY A 208 -3.89 -9.43 4.10
C GLY A 208 -3.67 -8.32 3.09
N GLU A 209 -2.75 -8.49 2.16
CA GLU A 209 -2.39 -7.43 1.20
C GLU A 209 -2.18 -7.94 -0.23
N ASN A 210 -2.36 -7.02 -1.18
CA ASN A 210 -1.93 -7.13 -2.56
C ASN A 210 -1.15 -5.86 -2.92
N THR A 211 0.13 -6.01 -3.24
CA THR A 211 1.02 -4.90 -3.57
C THR A 211 1.16 -4.75 -5.07
N TYR A 212 0.72 -3.61 -5.60
CA TYR A 212 0.96 -3.18 -6.97
C TYR A 212 2.26 -2.39 -7.06
N VAL A 213 3.13 -2.72 -8.02
CA VAL A 213 4.35 -1.95 -8.33
C VAL A 213 4.13 -1.16 -9.60
N ASP A 214 4.26 0.15 -9.53
CA ASP A 214 4.15 1.04 -10.68
C ASP A 214 5.37 0.85 -11.60
N MET A 215 5.24 0.01 -12.63
CA MET A 215 6.34 -0.36 -13.52
C MET A 215 6.77 0.79 -14.45
N GLU A 216 5.90 1.79 -14.68
CA GLU A 216 6.26 2.97 -15.49
C GLU A 216 7.12 3.95 -14.69
N ARG A 217 6.79 4.16 -13.41
CA ARG A 217 7.53 5.07 -12.52
C ARG A 217 8.74 4.42 -11.86
N SER A 218 8.70 3.10 -11.66
CA SER A 218 9.77 2.35 -10.99
C SER A 218 10.99 2.15 -11.87
N THR A 219 12.12 1.90 -11.22
CA THR A 219 13.38 1.53 -11.84
C THR A 219 13.93 0.29 -11.14
N GLU A 220 15.00 -0.30 -11.67
CA GLU A 220 15.67 -1.42 -10.98
C GLU A 220 16.08 -1.07 -9.54
N GLU A 221 16.49 0.18 -9.26
CA GLU A 221 16.98 0.61 -7.93
C GLU A 221 15.90 1.21 -7.03
N LEU A 222 14.71 1.52 -7.55
CA LEU A 222 13.65 2.21 -6.81
C LEU A 222 12.27 1.75 -7.27
N PHE A 223 11.55 1.07 -6.39
CA PHE A 223 10.16 0.71 -6.61
C PHE A 223 9.21 1.72 -5.96
N TYR A 224 8.13 2.04 -6.69
CA TYR A 224 6.95 2.75 -6.19
C TYR A 224 5.81 1.76 -6.04
N CYS A 225 5.34 1.59 -4.81
CA CYS A 225 4.44 0.51 -4.43
C CYS A 225 3.15 1.06 -3.82
N THR A 226 2.03 0.44 -4.19
CA THR A 226 0.73 0.64 -3.53
C THR A 226 0.27 -0.69 -2.98
N SER A 227 0.24 -0.82 -1.65
CA SER A 227 -0.31 -2.00 -0.97
C SER A 227 -1.76 -1.75 -0.60
N TYR A 228 -2.64 -2.58 -1.15
CA TYR A 228 -4.06 -2.64 -0.87
C TYR A 228 -4.29 -3.68 0.23
N MET A 229 -4.79 -3.24 1.39
CA MET A 229 -4.84 -4.07 2.59
C MET A 229 -6.27 -4.28 3.09
N LEU A 230 -6.52 -5.47 3.63
CA LEU A 230 -7.74 -5.80 4.35
C LEU A 230 -7.40 -6.45 5.68
N TRP A 231 -8.10 -6.02 6.73
CA TRP A 231 -7.92 -6.54 8.07
C TRP A 231 -8.56 -7.93 8.20
N SER A 232 -7.88 -8.84 8.87
CA SER A 232 -8.40 -10.18 9.21
C SER A 232 -9.65 -10.13 10.11
N ASP A 233 -9.80 -9.09 10.93
CA ASP A 233 -11.01 -8.79 11.69
C ASP A 233 -11.43 -7.32 11.49
N ILE A 234 -12.38 -6.79 12.25
CA ILE A 234 -12.81 -5.40 12.20
C ILE A 234 -12.05 -4.62 13.28
N LEU A 235 -11.37 -3.54 12.88
CA LEU A 235 -10.72 -2.65 13.86
C LEU A 235 -11.77 -1.94 14.71
N LYS A 236 -11.47 -1.80 16.00
CA LYS A 236 -12.27 -1.05 16.96
C LYS A 236 -11.86 0.41 16.92
N GLU A 237 -12.75 1.28 17.40
CA GLU A 237 -12.43 2.70 17.57
C GLU A 237 -11.20 2.87 18.47
N GLY A 238 -10.20 3.62 17.99
CA GLY A 238 -8.94 3.86 18.70
C GLY A 238 -7.84 2.84 18.41
N ASP A 239 -8.12 1.76 17.67
CA ASP A 239 -7.08 0.86 17.18
C ASP A 239 -6.17 1.59 16.18
N ILE A 240 -4.86 1.46 16.37
CA ILE A 240 -3.82 2.09 15.55
C ILE A 240 -3.03 0.97 14.86
N PRO A 241 -3.06 0.88 13.52
CA PRO A 241 -2.21 -0.03 12.76
C PRO A 241 -0.74 0.28 12.95
N LYS A 242 0.07 -0.77 12.97
CA LYS A 242 1.51 -0.70 13.20
C LYS A 242 2.25 -1.32 12.03
N LEU A 243 3.29 -0.65 11.58
CA LEU A 243 4.32 -1.23 10.74
C LEU A 243 5.16 -2.14 11.64
N VAL A 244 5.12 -3.44 11.36
CA VAL A 244 5.89 -4.46 12.06
C VAL A 244 7.00 -4.93 11.15
N ILE A 245 8.24 -4.66 11.56
CA ILE A 245 9.45 -5.01 10.82
C ILE A 245 10.15 -6.14 11.57
N GLN A 246 10.32 -7.27 10.91
CA GLN A 246 11.09 -8.40 11.42
C GLN A 246 12.45 -8.40 10.74
N LYS A 247 13.52 -8.38 11.53
CA LYS A 247 14.92 -8.47 11.08
C LYS A 247 15.47 -9.81 11.51
N TYR A 248 15.87 -10.60 10.53
CA TYR A 248 16.35 -11.96 10.67
C TYR A 248 17.87 -11.96 10.85
N PRO A 249 18.44 -12.98 11.52
CA PRO A 249 19.89 -13.08 11.70
C PRO A 249 20.68 -13.41 10.42
N ASP A 250 19.99 -13.88 9.38
CA ASP A 250 20.52 -14.22 8.06
C ASP A 250 19.39 -14.05 7.03
N THR A 251 19.64 -14.34 5.75
CA THR A 251 18.57 -14.38 4.74
C THR A 251 17.54 -15.46 5.09
N LEU A 252 16.31 -15.24 4.66
CA LEU A 252 15.24 -16.22 4.86
C LEU A 252 15.52 -17.54 4.16
N GLU A 253 16.18 -17.52 3.00
CA GLU A 253 16.63 -18.72 2.32
C GLU A 253 17.56 -19.56 3.22
N GLU A 254 18.55 -18.95 3.85
CA GLU A 254 19.47 -19.65 4.75
C GLU A 254 18.76 -20.12 6.03
N ILE A 255 17.82 -19.35 6.56
CA ILE A 255 17.02 -19.77 7.72
C ILE A 255 16.13 -20.96 7.38
N TYR A 256 15.45 -20.95 6.23
CA TYR A 256 14.59 -22.06 5.82
C TYR A 256 15.37 -23.35 5.52
N LYS A 257 16.66 -23.27 5.16
CA LYS A 257 17.54 -24.46 5.05
C LYS A 257 17.77 -25.15 6.40
N LEU A 258 17.59 -24.45 7.53
CA LEU A 258 17.68 -25.05 8.86
C LEU A 258 16.41 -25.83 9.24
N ALA A 259 15.30 -25.62 8.55
CA ALA A 259 14.07 -26.36 8.81
C ALA A 259 14.23 -27.82 8.33
N PRO A 260 13.81 -28.82 9.14
CA PRO A 260 13.90 -30.21 8.75
C PRO A 260 12.96 -30.52 7.58
N ASP A 261 13.40 -31.39 6.65
CA ASP A 261 12.51 -31.95 5.62
C ASP A 261 11.57 -33.00 6.25
N THR A 262 10.31 -32.61 6.43
CA THR A 262 9.28 -33.47 7.03
C THR A 262 8.45 -34.23 6.01
N THR A 263 8.80 -34.21 4.71
CA THR A 263 7.93 -34.71 3.62
C THR A 263 7.51 -36.17 3.77
N ASN A 264 8.37 -37.01 4.37
CA ASN A 264 8.13 -38.45 4.57
C ASN A 264 8.03 -38.85 6.04
N MET A 265 7.81 -37.90 6.93
CA MET A 265 7.67 -38.14 8.37
C MET A 265 6.20 -38.31 8.76
N SER A 266 5.94 -39.13 9.78
CA SER A 266 4.67 -39.10 10.48
C SER A 266 4.50 -37.78 11.25
N LYS A 267 3.27 -37.45 11.65
CA LYS A 267 3.01 -36.24 12.46
C LYS A 267 3.74 -36.25 13.81
N GLU A 268 3.95 -37.43 14.39
CA GLU A 268 4.67 -37.58 15.66
C GLU A 268 6.17 -37.31 15.46
N GLU A 269 6.76 -37.86 14.40
CA GLU A 269 8.17 -37.61 14.04
C GLU A 269 8.41 -36.14 13.68
N ALA A 270 7.54 -35.54 12.86
CA ALA A 270 7.65 -34.13 12.49
C ALA A 270 7.45 -33.16 13.67
N GLY A 271 6.83 -33.63 14.75
CA GLY A 271 6.59 -32.86 15.98
C GLY A 271 7.70 -32.98 17.02
N ASP A 272 8.79 -33.69 16.75
CA ASP A 272 9.95 -33.75 17.64
C ASP A 272 10.68 -32.40 17.66
N GLU A 273 10.60 -31.69 18.78
CA GLU A 273 11.25 -30.38 19.01
C GLU A 273 12.77 -30.43 18.72
N ALA A 274 13.43 -31.58 18.92
CA ALA A 274 14.86 -31.71 18.65
C ALA A 274 15.21 -31.55 17.16
N LEU A 275 14.28 -31.86 16.25
CA LEU A 275 14.46 -31.68 14.80
C LEU A 275 14.42 -30.20 14.38
N TRP A 276 13.64 -29.40 15.10
CA TRP A 276 13.43 -27.98 14.80
C TRP A 276 14.42 -27.06 15.51
N LYS A 277 15.26 -27.61 16.39
CA LYS A 277 16.15 -26.85 17.27
C LYS A 277 16.97 -25.77 16.56
N GLU A 278 17.64 -26.09 15.45
CA GLU A 278 18.49 -25.10 14.76
C GLU A 278 17.68 -23.96 14.13
N TYR A 279 16.54 -24.31 13.53
CA TYR A 279 15.58 -23.35 12.99
C TYR A 279 15.01 -22.44 14.10
N GLU A 280 14.58 -23.03 15.22
CA GLU A 280 14.05 -22.30 16.36
C GLU A 280 15.10 -21.39 17.02
N GLU A 281 16.35 -21.85 17.13
CA GLU A 281 17.46 -21.03 17.63
C GLU A 281 17.77 -19.85 16.70
N ALA A 282 17.57 -20.00 15.38
CA ALA A 282 17.66 -18.89 14.43
C ALA A 282 16.47 -17.94 14.55
N MET A 283 15.24 -18.47 14.60
CA MET A 283 14.01 -17.67 14.75
C MET A 283 13.95 -16.92 16.08
N ALA A 284 14.51 -17.47 17.16
CA ALA A 284 14.61 -16.80 18.45
C ALA A 284 15.53 -15.57 18.44
N LYS A 285 16.37 -15.41 17.41
CA LYS A 285 17.23 -14.22 17.21
C LYS A 285 16.57 -13.14 16.38
N VAL A 286 15.37 -13.37 15.85
CA VAL A 286 14.61 -12.38 15.08
C VAL A 286 14.32 -11.17 15.96
N GLN A 287 14.67 -10.00 15.45
CA GLN A 287 14.37 -8.74 16.10
C GLN A 287 13.09 -8.17 15.50
N THR A 288 12.17 -7.73 16.34
CA THR A 288 10.94 -7.07 15.89
C THR A 288 10.97 -5.61 16.30
N GLU A 289 10.76 -4.74 15.32
CA GLU A 289 10.55 -3.31 15.49
C GLU A 289 9.10 -3.00 15.12
N THR A 290 8.44 -2.18 15.93
CA THR A 290 7.02 -1.84 15.75
C THR A 290 6.87 -0.34 15.79
N ILE A 291 6.21 0.24 14.79
CA ILE A 291 6.04 1.68 14.61
C ILE A 291 4.55 1.95 14.33
N ASP A 292 3.95 2.91 15.03
CA ASP A 292 2.58 3.33 14.72
C ASP A 292 2.55 4.02 13.35
N LEU A 293 1.66 3.59 12.46
CA LEU A 293 1.62 4.07 11.07
C LEU A 293 0.97 5.44 10.90
N SER A 294 0.01 5.79 11.77
CA SER A 294 -0.71 7.06 11.64
C SER A 294 -1.24 7.54 12.99
N ASP A 295 -1.19 8.85 13.20
CA ASP A 295 -1.77 9.55 14.35
C ASP A 295 -3.15 10.17 14.04
N LYS A 296 -3.66 10.01 12.81
CA LYS A 296 -4.90 10.65 12.33
C LYS A 296 -6.19 9.94 12.72
N GLY A 297 -6.10 8.69 13.17
CA GLY A 297 -7.27 7.84 13.42
C GLY A 297 -7.87 7.22 12.15
N GLN A 298 -9.05 6.62 12.29
CA GLN A 298 -9.72 5.83 11.24
C GLN A 298 -10.68 6.69 10.42
N ILE A 299 -10.74 6.47 9.10
CA ILE A 299 -11.83 7.01 8.28
C ILE A 299 -13.18 6.46 8.81
N PRO A 300 -14.18 7.32 9.05
CA PRO A 300 -15.50 6.88 9.46
C PRO A 300 -16.16 5.97 8.41
N VAL A 301 -16.75 4.87 8.88
CA VAL A 301 -17.52 3.94 8.04
C VAL A 301 -19.01 4.24 8.13
N LYS A 302 -19.69 4.31 6.98
CA LYS A 302 -21.16 4.30 6.88
C LYS A 302 -21.65 2.86 6.97
N LYS A 303 -22.84 2.65 7.55
CA LYS A 303 -23.43 1.32 7.76
C LYS A 303 -24.86 1.28 7.25
N ILE A 304 -25.21 0.20 6.58
CA ILE A 304 -26.59 -0.11 6.18
C ILE A 304 -26.94 -1.45 6.82
N ASP A 305 -27.97 -1.45 7.66
CA ASP A 305 -28.48 -2.64 8.33
C ASP A 305 -29.96 -2.79 8.01
N MET A 306 -30.27 -3.74 7.12
CA MET A 306 -31.62 -4.13 6.73
C MET A 306 -32.09 -5.37 7.51
N GLY A 307 -31.44 -5.70 8.63
CA GLY A 307 -31.67 -6.89 9.43
C GLY A 307 -31.29 -8.17 8.69
N ALA A 308 -32.18 -9.17 8.71
CA ALA A 308 -31.96 -10.44 8.02
C ALA A 308 -31.85 -10.31 6.49
N ASN A 309 -32.26 -9.17 5.93
CA ASN A 309 -32.27 -8.92 4.49
C ASN A 309 -30.93 -8.38 3.96
N GLY A 310 -29.95 -8.09 4.83
CA GLY A 310 -28.63 -7.64 4.42
C GLY A 310 -28.00 -6.67 5.40
N CYS A 311 -26.67 -6.73 5.52
CA CYS A 311 -25.89 -5.77 6.29
C CYS A 311 -24.54 -5.50 5.61
N LEU A 312 -24.16 -4.24 5.50
CA LEU A 312 -22.85 -3.85 4.99
C LEU A 312 -22.32 -2.58 5.69
N ALA A 313 -21.01 -2.38 5.59
CA ALA A 313 -20.34 -1.16 6.01
C ALA A 313 -19.34 -0.73 4.94
N TYR A 314 -19.25 0.57 4.67
CA TYR A 314 -18.43 1.11 3.59
C TYR A 314 -17.82 2.46 3.97
N SER A 315 -16.74 2.80 3.29
CA SER A 315 -16.02 4.07 3.35
C SER A 315 -15.55 4.46 1.95
N PRO A 316 -14.86 5.59 1.77
CA PRO A 316 -14.25 5.92 0.48
C PRO A 316 -13.23 4.90 -0.03
N ILE A 317 -12.65 4.07 0.84
CA ILE A 317 -11.55 3.15 0.46
C ILE A 317 -11.94 1.68 0.47
N ALA A 318 -12.98 1.28 1.21
CA ALA A 318 -13.33 -0.14 1.35
C ALA A 318 -14.81 -0.37 1.62
N ILE A 319 -15.26 -1.60 1.36
CA ILE A 319 -16.57 -2.10 1.75
C ILE A 319 -16.45 -3.52 2.31
N ARG A 320 -17.27 -3.81 3.31
CA ARG A 320 -17.49 -5.15 3.84
C ARG A 320 -18.97 -5.48 3.86
N VAL A 321 -19.32 -6.69 3.46
CA VAL A 321 -20.70 -7.18 3.36
C VAL A 321 -20.85 -8.45 4.17
N ASP A 322 -21.87 -8.51 5.02
CA ASP A 322 -22.27 -9.73 5.72
C ASP A 322 -23.04 -10.60 4.72
N MET A 323 -22.30 -11.44 4.00
CA MET A 323 -22.83 -12.27 2.93
C MET A 323 -23.76 -13.37 3.45
N SER A 324 -23.80 -13.59 4.77
CA SER A 324 -24.73 -14.54 5.39
C SER A 324 -26.16 -13.97 5.54
N LYS A 325 -26.36 -12.66 5.33
CA LYS A 325 -27.66 -11.98 5.46
C LYS A 325 -28.13 -11.47 4.10
N GLY A 326 -29.36 -11.81 3.71
CA GLY A 326 -29.95 -11.37 2.44
C GLY A 326 -29.60 -12.25 1.24
N MET A 327 -28.40 -12.83 1.18
CA MET A 327 -27.94 -13.64 0.03
C MET A 327 -28.20 -15.14 0.16
N GLY A 328 -28.72 -15.61 1.30
CA GLY A 328 -29.06 -17.03 1.52
C GLY A 328 -27.85 -17.95 1.66
N LEU A 329 -26.68 -17.41 1.97
CA LEU A 329 -25.43 -18.16 2.13
C LEU A 329 -25.25 -18.63 3.58
N SER A 330 -24.65 -19.81 3.74
CA SER A 330 -24.11 -20.25 5.03
C SER A 330 -22.88 -19.42 5.43
N LYS A 331 -22.40 -19.57 6.67
CA LYS A 331 -21.17 -18.88 7.11
C LYS A 331 -19.95 -19.25 6.27
N ASP A 332 -19.79 -20.53 5.97
CA ASP A 332 -18.64 -21.02 5.21
C ASP A 332 -18.64 -20.46 3.79
N GLU A 333 -19.82 -20.36 3.17
CA GLU A 333 -19.99 -19.74 1.85
C GLU A 333 -19.83 -18.20 1.90
N ALA A 334 -20.25 -17.56 3.00
CA ALA A 334 -20.23 -16.11 3.14
C ALA A 334 -18.82 -15.50 3.17
N GLN A 335 -17.84 -16.21 3.72
CA GLN A 335 -16.44 -15.79 3.66
C GLN A 335 -15.76 -16.12 2.33
N ASP A 336 -16.25 -17.07 1.55
CA ASP A 336 -15.56 -17.45 0.31
C ASP A 336 -15.84 -16.43 -0.81
N PRO A 337 -14.82 -15.70 -1.32
CA PRO A 337 -14.98 -14.74 -2.40
C PRO A 337 -15.66 -15.30 -3.65
N TYR A 338 -15.62 -16.63 -3.86
CA TYR A 338 -16.31 -17.29 -4.95
C TYR A 338 -17.83 -17.02 -4.97
N HIS A 339 -18.44 -16.73 -3.83
CA HIS A 339 -19.88 -16.44 -3.72
C HIS A 339 -20.24 -14.96 -3.93
N MET A 340 -19.25 -14.08 -4.11
CA MET A 340 -19.48 -12.74 -4.64
C MET A 340 -19.63 -12.82 -6.16
N LYS A 341 -20.84 -12.60 -6.66
CA LYS A 341 -21.15 -12.67 -8.10
C LYS A 341 -21.22 -11.30 -8.74
N HIS A 342 -21.75 -10.32 -8.00
CA HIS A 342 -21.87 -8.94 -8.45
C HIS A 342 -21.72 -7.97 -7.28
N LEU A 343 -20.91 -6.93 -7.46
CA LEU A 343 -20.80 -5.80 -6.54
C LEU A 343 -20.74 -4.52 -7.35
N GLU A 344 -21.77 -3.68 -7.21
CA GLU A 344 -21.91 -2.44 -7.96
C GLU A 344 -22.31 -1.28 -7.04
N ILE A 345 -21.65 -0.14 -7.22
CA ILE A 345 -22.00 1.12 -6.59
C ILE A 345 -22.66 2.01 -7.63
N LYS A 346 -23.94 2.35 -7.42
CA LYS A 346 -24.70 3.26 -8.26
C LYS A 346 -24.71 4.66 -7.66
N TYR A 347 -24.35 5.65 -8.45
CA TYR A 347 -24.30 7.05 -8.05
C TYR A 347 -25.59 7.81 -8.38
N LYS A 348 -25.81 8.92 -7.70
CA LYS A 348 -26.99 9.80 -7.86
C LYS A 348 -27.11 10.43 -9.25
N ASP A 349 -26.00 10.57 -9.95
CA ASP A 349 -25.95 11.07 -11.33
C ASP A 349 -26.31 10.01 -12.39
N GLY A 350 -26.51 8.76 -11.97
CA GLY A 350 -26.84 7.63 -12.82
C GLY A 350 -25.65 6.84 -13.35
N SER A 351 -24.41 7.24 -13.02
CA SER A 351 -23.21 6.45 -13.29
C SER A 351 -23.07 5.27 -12.32
N SER A 352 -22.27 4.28 -12.68
CA SER A 352 -22.01 3.10 -11.87
C SER A 352 -20.51 2.80 -11.81
N TYR A 353 -20.07 2.28 -10.66
CA TYR A 353 -18.79 1.62 -10.49
C TYR A 353 -19.06 0.14 -10.20
N ILE A 354 -18.77 -0.71 -11.18
CA ILE A 354 -18.80 -2.16 -11.01
C ILE A 354 -17.47 -2.56 -10.36
N VAL A 355 -17.53 -2.94 -9.09
CA VAL A 355 -16.36 -3.35 -8.32
C VAL A 355 -15.96 -4.77 -8.73
N SER A 356 -16.93 -5.67 -8.86
CA SER A 356 -16.69 -7.04 -9.33
C SER A 356 -17.93 -7.58 -10.03
N ASP A 357 -17.74 -8.29 -11.14
CA ASP A 357 -18.78 -9.03 -11.85
C ASP A 357 -18.22 -10.35 -12.38
N SER A 358 -18.79 -11.47 -11.94
CA SER A 358 -18.32 -12.80 -12.31
C SER A 358 -18.75 -13.26 -13.69
N GLU A 359 -19.84 -12.73 -14.25
CA GLU A 359 -20.33 -13.07 -15.58
C GLU A 359 -19.55 -12.31 -16.65
N ASP A 360 -19.33 -11.00 -16.41
CA ASP A 360 -18.59 -10.11 -17.31
C ASP A 360 -17.07 -10.12 -17.06
N LEU A 361 -16.61 -10.90 -16.08
CA LEU A 361 -15.19 -11.02 -15.69
C LEU A 361 -14.56 -9.65 -15.41
N ILE A 362 -15.13 -8.93 -14.45
CA ILE A 362 -14.66 -7.63 -13.96
C ILE A 362 -14.15 -7.79 -12.54
N GLU A 363 -12.94 -7.28 -12.24
CA GLU A 363 -12.38 -7.21 -10.90
C GLU A 363 -11.63 -5.88 -10.70
N ASN A 364 -12.36 -4.86 -10.26
CA ASN A 364 -11.85 -3.53 -9.98
C ASN A 364 -11.49 -3.31 -8.50
N SER A 365 -11.35 -4.37 -7.69
CA SER A 365 -10.78 -4.23 -6.35
C SER A 365 -9.25 -4.05 -6.38
N GLY A 366 -8.71 -3.45 -5.32
CA GLY A 366 -7.29 -3.54 -5.00
C GLY A 366 -6.94 -4.90 -4.39
N TYR A 367 -7.77 -5.36 -3.46
CA TYR A 367 -7.65 -6.66 -2.80
C TYR A 367 -9.00 -7.11 -2.25
N VAL A 368 -9.18 -8.44 -2.12
CA VAL A 368 -10.37 -9.09 -1.59
C VAL A 368 -9.98 -10.06 -0.49
N LEU A 369 -10.74 -10.08 0.60
CA LEU A 369 -10.53 -10.97 1.74
C LEU A 369 -11.86 -11.43 2.33
N GLY A 370 -11.96 -12.74 2.54
CA GLY A 370 -13.00 -13.37 3.36
C GLY A 370 -12.61 -13.47 4.82
N ALA A 371 -13.54 -13.15 5.74
CA ALA A 371 -13.34 -13.36 7.17
C ALA A 371 -14.67 -13.60 7.91
N ASP A 372 -14.87 -14.79 8.47
CA ASP A 372 -16.10 -15.26 9.15
C ASP A 372 -17.34 -15.16 8.25
N VAL A 373 -18.17 -14.13 8.41
CA VAL A 373 -19.35 -13.90 7.56
C VAL A 373 -19.13 -12.77 6.54
N TRP A 374 -17.97 -12.13 6.59
CA TRP A 374 -17.67 -10.93 5.83
C TRP A 374 -16.93 -11.27 4.55
N TYR A 375 -17.49 -10.81 3.44
CA TYR A 375 -16.72 -10.47 2.26
C TYR A 375 -16.20 -9.04 2.44
N LYS A 376 -14.91 -8.81 2.23
CA LYS A 376 -14.29 -7.48 2.29
C LYS A 376 -13.57 -7.19 0.98
N THR A 377 -13.66 -5.96 0.52
CA THR A 377 -12.86 -5.46 -0.60
C THR A 377 -12.36 -4.06 -0.30
N VAL A 378 -11.11 -3.80 -0.64
CA VAL A 378 -10.55 -2.45 -0.73
C VAL A 378 -10.62 -2.03 -2.20
N PHE A 379 -11.08 -0.83 -2.48
CA PHE A 379 -11.27 -0.34 -3.83
C PHE A 379 -9.93 -0.01 -4.49
N ASN A 380 -9.82 -0.18 -5.81
CA ASN A 380 -8.65 0.27 -6.57
C ASN A 380 -8.69 1.77 -6.91
N ARG A 381 -9.75 2.47 -6.51
CA ARG A 381 -10.03 3.89 -6.73
C ARG A 381 -10.77 4.45 -5.52
N LEU A 382 -10.73 5.77 -5.35
CA LEU A 382 -11.48 6.43 -4.28
C LEU A 382 -12.97 6.50 -4.64
N VAL A 383 -13.85 6.12 -3.70
CA VAL A 383 -15.30 6.15 -3.87
C VAL A 383 -15.89 7.38 -3.18
N ASP A 384 -16.64 8.18 -3.92
CA ASP A 384 -17.41 9.28 -3.32
C ASP A 384 -18.66 8.76 -2.61
N THR A 385 -18.54 8.58 -1.30
CA THR A 385 -19.62 8.02 -0.49
C THR A 385 -20.84 8.94 -0.34
N ASP A 386 -20.74 10.23 -0.65
CA ASP A 386 -21.86 11.17 -0.55
C ASP A 386 -22.72 11.18 -1.82
N GLU A 387 -22.15 10.74 -2.95
CA GLU A 387 -22.84 10.62 -4.22
C GLU A 387 -23.44 9.24 -4.48
N ILE A 388 -23.26 8.27 -3.57
CA ILE A 388 -23.88 6.95 -3.70
C ILE A 388 -25.40 7.07 -3.53
N ALA A 389 -26.14 6.48 -4.47
CA ALA A 389 -27.58 6.30 -4.37
C ALA A 389 -27.94 4.88 -3.88
N GLN A 390 -27.18 3.88 -4.30
CA GLN A 390 -27.47 2.48 -4.02
C GLN A 390 -26.23 1.61 -4.17
N ILE A 391 -26.11 0.59 -3.36
CA ILE A 391 -25.11 -0.48 -3.50
C ILE A 391 -25.86 -1.77 -3.82
N ILE A 392 -25.41 -2.51 -4.82
CA ILE A 392 -25.98 -3.80 -5.22
C ILE A 392 -24.95 -4.87 -4.94
N VAL A 393 -25.37 -5.91 -4.22
CA VAL A 393 -24.53 -7.06 -3.90
C VAL A 393 -25.30 -8.32 -4.28
N ASN A 394 -24.80 -9.06 -5.27
CA ASN A 394 -25.55 -10.10 -5.96
C ASN A 394 -26.94 -9.56 -6.36
N ASP A 395 -28.01 -10.22 -5.93
CA ASP A 395 -29.40 -9.81 -6.20
C ASP A 395 -29.99 -8.89 -5.11
N VAL A 396 -29.20 -8.49 -4.11
CA VAL A 396 -29.65 -7.68 -2.97
C VAL A 396 -29.30 -6.22 -3.17
N SER A 397 -30.27 -5.36 -2.90
CA SER A 397 -30.15 -3.92 -3.10
C SER A 397 -30.15 -3.17 -1.77
N PHE A 398 -29.13 -2.35 -1.56
CA PHE A 398 -28.89 -1.54 -0.38
C PHE A 398 -29.05 -0.06 -0.74
N PRO A 399 -30.22 0.56 -0.48
CA PRO A 399 -30.40 1.99 -0.73
C PRO A 399 -29.56 2.82 0.24
N VAL A 400 -28.94 3.89 -0.26
CA VAL A 400 -28.23 4.88 0.55
C VAL A 400 -29.14 6.10 0.71
N GLU A 401 -29.44 6.47 1.95
CA GLU A 401 -30.28 7.63 2.29
C GLU A 401 -29.55 8.97 2.17
#